data_AF-A0AAW9LHG9-F1
#
_entry.id   AF-A0AAW9LHG9-F1
#
_cell.length_a   1.000
_cell.length_b   1.000
_cell.length_c   1.000
_cell.angle_alpha   90.00
_cell.angle_beta   90.00
_cell.angle_gamma   90.00
#
_symmetry.space_group_name_H-M   'P 1'
#
loop_
_entity.id
_entity.type
_entity.pdbx_description
1 polymer ?
#
loop_
_entity_poly.entity_id
_entity_poly.type
_entity_poly.pdbx_seq_one_letter_code
_entity_poly.pdbx_strand_id
1 'polypeptide(L)'
;MRRLPGRDQSRRSFLQGVGAVVGTAYVGRAAADDGALQRRIVGTGSKRAATAVARRCENVVRTLDFGEQGYAVVGDFRPTDEVEIQSHSDVRYVEEDTRLKLLGTRRPSVKVESESTPWGIDRIGAAALQNQGETGAGAHIAILDSGIDSNHPDLQANLGEGRPSYPVTPVAPAGTTTTTTERTSPASREPSRTSRVSSA
;
A
#
# COMPACT_ATOMS: atom_id res chain seq x y z
N MET A 1 14.22 9.81 56.79
CA MET A 1 13.98 11.20 56.32
C MET A 1 15.08 11.51 55.29
N ARG A 2 14.88 12.07 54.10
CA ARG A 2 13.74 12.73 53.46
C ARG A 2 14.10 12.90 51.98
N ARG A 3 13.15 12.63 51.09
CA ARG A 3 12.89 13.24 49.76
C ARG A 3 14.05 13.94 49.02
N LEU A 4 14.35 13.45 47.81
CA LEU A 4 14.45 14.31 46.62
C LEU A 4 13.02 14.87 46.35
N PRO A 5 12.77 16.10 45.84
CA PRO A 5 13.41 16.66 44.64
C PRO A 5 13.49 18.21 44.62
N GLY A 6 13.98 18.79 43.52
CA GLY A 6 13.78 20.21 43.24
C GLY A 6 14.59 20.70 42.05
N ARG A 7 13.95 20.74 40.87
CA ARG A 7 14.42 21.54 39.72
C ARG A 7 14.29 23.02 40.11
N ASP A 8 15.25 23.85 39.72
CA ASP A 8 14.89 25.14 39.13
C ASP A 8 15.96 25.67 38.18
N GLN A 9 15.45 26.32 37.14
CA GLN A 9 16.16 26.70 35.93
C GLN A 9 17.00 27.97 36.11
N SER A 10 17.93 28.19 35.16
CA SER A 10 17.99 29.41 34.33
C SER A 10 19.38 30.08 34.23
N ARG A 11 19.82 30.18 32.97
CA ARG A 11 20.58 31.29 32.34
C ARG A 11 22.11 31.36 32.48
N ARG A 12 22.72 31.12 31.30
CA ARG A 12 23.90 31.81 30.73
C ARG A 12 25.25 31.54 31.40
N SER A 13 26.05 30.70 30.75
CA SER A 13 27.49 30.94 30.57
C SER A 13 27.93 30.17 29.33
N PHE A 14 28.04 30.81 28.17
CA PHE A 14 29.16 31.62 27.66
C PHE A 14 30.08 30.75 26.77
N LEU A 15 29.98 31.00 25.47
CA LEU A 15 30.83 30.48 24.40
C LEU A 15 32.21 31.16 24.45
N GLN A 16 33.28 30.37 24.37
CA GLN A 16 34.62 30.74 23.85
C GLN A 16 35.05 29.54 22.97
N GLY A 17 35.03 29.63 21.64
CA GLY A 17 36.13 30.11 20.76
C GLY A 17 37.23 29.05 20.68
N VAL A 18 37.67 28.45 19.55
CA VAL A 18 37.91 28.94 18.17
C VAL A 18 38.08 27.73 17.22
N GLY A 19 37.62 27.81 15.96
CA GLY A 19 38.02 26.92 14.86
C GLY A 19 36.91 26.69 13.80
N ALA A 20 37.19 27.00 12.54
CA ALA A 20 36.22 27.30 11.48
C ALA A 20 35.41 26.11 10.87
N VAL A 21 34.27 26.49 10.24
CA VAL A 21 33.50 25.85 9.14
C VAL A 21 32.05 25.39 9.50
N VAL A 22 31.10 26.21 9.03
CA VAL A 22 29.74 25.94 8.47
C VAL A 22 28.91 24.75 9.00
N GLY A 23 27.76 25.07 9.60
CA GLY A 23 26.55 24.24 9.55
C GLY A 23 26.33 23.30 10.74
N THR A 24 25.28 23.58 11.52
CA THR A 24 24.83 22.82 12.69
C THR A 24 24.67 21.33 12.39
N ALA A 25 25.46 20.52 13.09
CA ALA A 25 25.32 19.09 13.15
C ALA A 25 24.00 18.68 13.80
N TYR A 26 23.05 18.17 13.01
CA TYR A 26 22.16 17.13 13.52
C TYR A 26 23.01 15.86 13.63
N VAL A 27 23.53 15.58 14.83
CA VAL A 27 24.06 14.26 15.15
C VAL A 27 22.85 13.32 15.34
N GLY A 28 22.23 12.96 14.23
CA GLY A 28 21.37 11.80 14.10
C GLY A 28 22.25 10.66 13.61
N ARG A 29 22.57 9.74 14.51
CA ARG A 29 23.26 8.49 14.19
C ARG A 29 22.34 7.64 13.30
N ALA A 30 22.39 7.86 11.99
CA ALA A 30 21.91 6.89 11.02
C ALA A 30 23.02 5.83 10.91
N ALA A 31 22.75 4.64 11.43
CA ALA A 31 23.57 3.48 11.13
C ALA A 31 23.63 3.34 9.60
N ALA A 32 24.84 3.15 9.07
CA ALA A 32 25.08 2.87 7.67
C ALA A 32 24.24 1.66 7.23
N ASP A 33 23.20 1.91 6.44
CA ASP A 33 22.47 0.89 5.69
C ASP A 33 22.94 1.01 4.23
N ASP A 34 24.18 0.59 4.01
CA ASP A 34 24.98 0.86 2.80
C ASP A 34 24.52 0.08 1.54
N GLY A 35 23.29 -0.46 1.53
CA GLY A 35 22.84 -1.28 0.40
C GLY A 35 21.46 -1.94 0.50
N ALA A 36 20.61 -1.60 1.47
CA ALA A 36 19.25 -2.11 1.46
C ALA A 36 18.48 -1.62 0.24
N LEU A 37 17.85 -2.54 -0.48
CA LEU A 37 17.02 -2.21 -1.64
C LEU A 37 15.79 -1.39 -1.18
N GLN A 38 15.51 -0.32 -1.92
CA GLN A 38 14.40 0.59 -1.64
C GLN A 38 13.35 0.45 -2.74
N ARG A 39 12.08 0.28 -2.33
CA ARG A 39 10.99 0.23 -3.29
C ARG A 39 10.64 1.63 -3.77
N ARG A 40 10.83 1.87 -5.06
CA ARG A 40 10.57 3.15 -5.72
C ARG A 40 9.61 3.01 -6.88
N ILE A 41 8.96 4.14 -7.19
CA ILE A 41 8.19 4.37 -8.39
C ILE A 41 8.98 5.38 -9.22
N VAL A 42 9.47 4.96 -10.39
CA VAL A 42 10.26 5.79 -11.29
C VAL A 42 9.44 6.13 -12.52
N GLY A 43 9.06 7.39 -12.66
CA GLY A 43 8.36 7.91 -13.83
C GLY A 43 9.32 8.28 -14.95
N THR A 44 9.03 7.86 -16.18
CA THR A 44 9.83 8.18 -17.37
C THR A 44 8.97 8.74 -18.48
N GLY A 45 9.58 9.53 -19.36
CA GLY A 45 8.90 10.10 -20.54
C GLY A 45 8.82 9.15 -21.74
N SER A 46 9.58 8.06 -21.75
CA SER A 46 9.66 7.16 -22.91
C SER A 46 9.76 5.69 -22.50
N LYS A 47 9.26 4.79 -23.36
CA LYS A 47 9.34 3.34 -23.15
C LYS A 47 10.78 2.83 -23.07
N ARG A 48 11.67 3.48 -23.83
CA ARG A 48 13.10 3.18 -23.82
C ARG A 48 13.72 3.50 -22.46
N ALA A 49 13.42 4.66 -21.90
CA ALA A 49 13.86 5.05 -20.57
C ALA A 49 13.29 4.11 -19.51
N ALA A 50 12.00 3.76 -19.56
CA ALA A 50 11.41 2.76 -18.67
C ALA A 50 12.14 1.41 -18.73
N THR A 51 12.49 0.95 -19.94
CA THR A 51 13.25 -0.30 -20.13
C THR A 51 14.67 -0.20 -19.54
N ALA A 52 15.32 0.96 -19.67
CA ALA A 52 16.65 1.21 -19.11
C ALA A 52 16.62 1.27 -17.57
N VAL A 53 15.58 1.88 -17.00
CA VAL A 53 15.33 1.90 -15.55
C VAL A 53 15.06 0.49 -15.03
N ALA A 54 14.18 -0.26 -15.70
CA ALA A 54 13.85 -1.63 -15.31
C ALA A 54 15.07 -2.57 -15.29
N ARG A 55 16.08 -2.33 -16.15
CA ARG A 55 17.34 -3.09 -16.15
C ARG A 55 18.25 -2.81 -14.96
N ARG A 56 18.09 -1.66 -14.29
CA ARG A 56 18.80 -1.31 -13.05
C ARG A 56 18.07 -1.78 -11.79
N CYS A 57 16.85 -2.28 -11.95
CA CYS A 57 16.03 -2.75 -10.85
C CYS A 57 16.40 -4.20 -10.52
N GLU A 58 16.62 -4.50 -9.24
CA GLU A 58 16.89 -5.88 -8.80
C GLU A 58 15.62 -6.74 -8.92
N ASN A 59 14.46 -6.15 -8.63
CA ASN A 59 13.16 -6.80 -8.73
C ASN A 59 12.09 -5.82 -9.24
N VAL A 60 11.70 -6.00 -10.51
CA VAL A 60 10.62 -5.21 -11.12
C VAL A 60 9.27 -5.76 -10.66
N VAL A 61 8.57 -4.98 -9.85
CA VAL A 61 7.20 -5.30 -9.38
C VAL A 61 6.20 -5.10 -10.50
N ARG A 62 6.28 -3.95 -11.21
CA ARG A 62 5.40 -3.63 -12.32
C ARG A 62 6.00 -2.55 -13.21
N THR A 63 5.67 -2.59 -14.50
CA THR A 63 5.79 -1.44 -15.38
C THR A 63 4.39 -1.00 -15.81
N LEU A 64 4.10 0.28 -15.66
CA LEU A 64 2.85 0.93 -16.06
C LEU A 64 3.10 1.70 -17.36
N ASP A 65 2.21 1.53 -18.33
CA ASP A 65 2.17 2.26 -19.59
C ASP A 65 0.97 3.19 -19.57
N PHE A 66 1.22 4.50 -19.59
CA PHE A 66 0.19 5.54 -19.62
C PHE A 66 0.04 6.13 -21.03
N GLY A 67 0.52 5.44 -22.06
CA GLY A 67 0.52 5.91 -23.43
C GLY A 67 1.37 7.17 -23.60
N GLU A 68 0.78 8.20 -24.18
CA GLU A 68 1.46 9.48 -24.44
C GLU A 68 1.91 10.19 -23.15
N GLN A 69 1.30 9.87 -22.00
CA GLN A 69 1.69 10.44 -20.70
C GLN A 69 2.97 9.81 -20.13
N GLY A 70 3.53 8.80 -20.80
CA GLY A 70 4.78 8.13 -20.44
C GLY A 70 4.58 6.84 -19.67
N TYR A 71 5.60 6.49 -18.87
CA TYR A 71 5.69 5.18 -18.23
C TYR A 71 6.09 5.31 -16.77
N ALA A 72 5.79 4.30 -15.95
CA ALA A 72 6.36 4.18 -14.61
C ALA A 72 6.87 2.77 -14.35
N VAL A 73 8.03 2.66 -13.71
CA VAL A 73 8.60 1.40 -13.23
C VAL A 73 8.51 1.37 -11.71
N VAL A 74 7.82 0.37 -11.18
CA VAL A 74 7.74 0.08 -9.75
C VAL A 74 8.66 -1.08 -9.46
N GLY A 75 9.60 -0.92 -8.54
CA GLY A 75 10.54 -1.99 -8.21
C GLY A 75 11.52 -1.65 -7.11
N ASP A 76 12.35 -2.62 -6.78
CA ASP A 76 13.35 -2.53 -5.72
C ASP A 76 14.71 -2.08 -6.31
N PHE A 77 15.22 -0.92 -5.87
CA PHE A 77 16.43 -0.27 -6.38
C PHE A 77 17.50 -0.15 -5.31
N ARG A 78 18.78 -0.15 -5.71
CA ARG A 78 19.87 0.21 -4.80
C ARG A 78 19.91 1.73 -4.63
N PRO A 79 20.29 2.25 -3.46
CA PRO A 79 20.41 3.70 -3.24
C PRO A 79 21.37 4.39 -4.24
N THR A 80 22.41 3.70 -4.69
CA THR A 80 23.34 4.21 -5.70
C THR A 80 22.69 4.36 -7.08
N ASP A 81 21.86 3.40 -7.48
CA ASP A 81 21.16 3.44 -8.77
C ASP A 81 20.10 4.54 -8.78
N GLU A 82 19.44 4.80 -7.64
CA GLU A 82 18.44 5.85 -7.50
C GLU A 82 19.01 7.24 -7.85
N VAL A 83 20.18 7.60 -7.30
CA VAL A 83 20.83 8.89 -7.57
C VAL A 83 21.17 9.04 -9.05
N GLU A 84 21.70 7.98 -9.68
CA GLU A 84 22.00 7.99 -11.12
C GLU A 84 20.73 8.10 -11.97
N ILE A 85 19.70 7.32 -11.65
CA ILE A 85 18.41 7.32 -12.36
C ILE A 85 17.77 8.71 -12.28
N GLN A 86 17.76 9.32 -11.09
CA GLN A 86 17.16 10.64 -10.88
C GLN A 86 17.85 11.74 -11.71
N SER A 87 19.15 11.59 -12.00
CA SER A 87 19.90 12.56 -12.81
C SER A 87 19.62 12.47 -14.31
N HIS A 88 18.94 11.42 -14.78
CA HIS A 88 18.74 11.17 -16.20
C HIS A 88 17.63 12.05 -16.79
N SER A 89 17.87 12.68 -17.94
CA SER A 89 16.93 13.64 -18.57
C SER A 89 15.54 13.06 -18.88
N ASP A 90 15.47 11.79 -19.25
CA ASP A 90 14.20 11.10 -19.56
C ASP A 90 13.42 10.61 -18.33
N VAL A 91 13.99 10.77 -17.12
CA VAL A 91 13.33 10.46 -15.85
C VAL A 91 12.60 11.72 -15.36
N ARG A 92 11.31 11.58 -15.07
CA ARG A 92 10.44 12.67 -14.63
C ARG A 92 10.39 12.80 -13.11
N TYR A 93 10.39 11.67 -12.42
CA TYR A 93 10.31 11.62 -10.97
C TYR A 93 10.80 10.26 -10.46
N VAL A 94 11.25 10.25 -9.20
CA VAL A 94 11.50 9.06 -8.40
C VAL A 94 10.80 9.27 -7.07
N GLU A 95 9.89 8.37 -6.70
CA GLU A 95 9.05 8.49 -5.51
C GLU A 95 9.03 7.21 -4.70
N GLU A 96 8.66 7.34 -3.42
CA GLU A 96 8.41 6.22 -2.51
C GLU A 96 7.13 5.47 -2.87
N ASP A 97 7.20 4.13 -2.86
CA ASP A 97 5.99 3.30 -2.93
C ASP A 97 5.25 3.31 -1.58
N THR A 98 4.39 4.31 -1.43
CA THR A 98 3.65 4.56 -0.19
C THR A 98 2.44 3.65 -0.08
N ARG A 99 2.31 2.95 1.06
CA ARG A 99 1.11 2.16 1.36
C ARG A 99 -0.01 3.03 1.89
N LEU A 100 -1.12 3.06 1.15
CA LEU A 100 -2.36 3.70 1.57
C LEU A 100 -3.28 2.69 2.28
N LYS A 101 -4.17 3.19 3.14
CA LYS A 101 -5.20 2.40 3.84
C LYS A 101 -6.58 2.92 3.48
N LEU A 102 -7.54 1.99 3.35
CA LEU A 102 -8.94 2.34 3.14
C LEU A 102 -9.48 3.11 4.35
N LEU A 103 -10.17 4.20 4.07
CA LEU A 103 -10.88 4.99 5.07
C LEU A 103 -12.30 4.45 5.15
N GLY A 104 -12.59 3.64 6.18
CA GLY A 104 -13.93 3.09 6.35
C GLY A 104 -14.14 2.48 7.72
N THR A 105 -15.35 2.66 8.25
CA THR A 105 -15.82 1.95 9.44
C THR A 105 -16.75 0.84 8.98
N ARG A 106 -16.49 -0.40 9.40
CA ARG A 106 -17.45 -1.48 9.18
C ARG A 106 -18.76 -1.12 9.86
N ARG A 107 -19.82 -0.97 9.08
CA ARG A 107 -21.17 -0.86 9.62
C ARG A 107 -21.74 -2.28 9.76
N PRO A 108 -22.50 -2.56 10.83
CA PRO A 108 -23.22 -3.81 10.92
C PRO A 108 -24.15 -3.94 9.71
N SER A 109 -24.08 -5.09 9.03
CA SER A 109 -25.00 -5.42 7.96
C SER A 109 -26.40 -5.57 8.55
N VAL A 110 -27.33 -4.74 8.09
CA VAL A 110 -28.75 -4.89 8.41
C VAL A 110 -29.33 -5.84 7.37
N LYS A 111 -29.90 -6.96 7.82
CA LYS A 111 -30.64 -7.86 6.92
C LYS A 111 -31.95 -7.18 6.54
N VAL A 112 -32.15 -6.96 5.25
CA VAL A 112 -33.40 -6.45 4.69
C VAL A 112 -34.04 -7.59 3.91
N GLU A 113 -35.28 -7.92 4.23
CA GLU A 113 -35.98 -9.07 3.63
C GLU A 113 -36.60 -8.74 2.26
N SER A 114 -36.61 -7.48 1.87
CA SER A 114 -37.18 -6.96 0.62
C SER A 114 -36.41 -5.74 0.14
N GLU A 115 -36.38 -5.51 -1.17
CA GLU A 115 -35.79 -4.30 -1.74
C GLU A 115 -36.44 -3.03 -1.15
N SER A 116 -35.61 -2.06 -0.80
CA SER A 116 -36.06 -0.74 -0.31
C SER A 116 -35.05 0.33 -0.71
N THR A 117 -35.53 1.55 -0.95
CA THR A 117 -34.67 2.68 -1.26
C THR A 117 -33.91 3.12 0.00
N PRO A 118 -32.56 3.08 0.02
CA PRO A 118 -31.80 3.55 1.16
C PRO A 118 -32.00 5.06 1.38
N TRP A 119 -32.02 5.49 2.65
CA TRP A 119 -32.27 6.89 3.02
C TRP A 119 -31.38 7.89 2.26
N GLY A 120 -30.12 7.53 1.97
CA GLY A 120 -29.17 8.41 1.29
C GLY A 120 -29.54 8.64 -0.17
N ILE A 121 -30.13 7.65 -0.84
CA ILE A 121 -30.61 7.72 -2.23
C ILE A 121 -31.88 8.59 -2.29
N ASP A 122 -32.80 8.38 -1.36
CA ASP A 122 -34.03 9.17 -1.23
C ASP A 122 -33.71 10.65 -0.93
N ARG A 123 -32.79 10.90 0.01
CA ARG A 123 -32.43 12.25 0.46
C ARG A 123 -31.92 13.15 -0.66
N ILE A 124 -31.23 12.58 -1.65
CA ILE A 124 -30.69 13.30 -2.82
C ILE A 124 -31.66 13.30 -4.02
N GLY A 125 -32.82 12.65 -3.91
CA GLY A 125 -33.83 12.61 -4.97
C GLY A 125 -33.45 11.77 -6.19
N ALA A 126 -32.49 10.84 -6.06
CA ALA A 126 -31.97 10.07 -7.19
C ALA A 126 -33.05 9.20 -7.87
N ALA A 127 -33.94 8.60 -7.09
CA ALA A 127 -35.03 7.78 -7.62
C ALA A 127 -35.99 8.56 -8.53
N ALA A 128 -36.26 9.83 -8.20
CA ALA A 128 -37.14 10.68 -9.00
C ALA A 128 -36.54 10.96 -10.39
N LEU A 129 -35.24 11.22 -10.46
CA LEU A 129 -34.52 11.44 -11.73
C LEU A 129 -34.44 10.17 -12.57
N GLN A 130 -34.13 9.02 -11.95
CA GLN A 130 -34.12 7.73 -12.63
C GLN A 130 -35.48 7.39 -13.24
N ASN A 131 -36.58 7.67 -12.52
CA ASN A 131 -37.94 7.49 -13.04
C ASN A 131 -38.29 8.43 -14.21
N GLN A 132 -37.56 9.54 -14.36
CA GLN A 132 -37.67 10.45 -15.50
C GLN A 132 -36.79 10.04 -16.70
N GLY A 133 -36.04 8.93 -16.57
CA GLY A 133 -35.16 8.40 -17.62
C GLY A 133 -33.69 8.80 -17.48
N GLU A 134 -33.34 9.61 -16.47
CA GLU A 134 -31.96 10.05 -16.20
C GLU A 134 -31.19 8.95 -15.46
N THR A 135 -30.70 7.96 -16.22
CA THR A 135 -30.05 6.76 -15.68
C THR A 135 -28.53 6.79 -15.72
N GLY A 136 -27.94 7.77 -16.43
CA GLY A 136 -26.50 7.78 -16.72
C GLY A 136 -26.08 6.76 -17.78
N ALA A 137 -27.02 6.28 -18.61
CA ALA A 137 -26.73 5.36 -19.70
C ALA A 137 -25.61 5.89 -20.62
N GLY A 138 -24.61 5.04 -20.89
CA GLY A 138 -23.42 5.39 -21.67
C GLY A 138 -22.26 5.97 -20.86
N ALA A 139 -22.45 6.29 -19.57
CA ALA A 139 -21.36 6.67 -18.68
C ALA A 139 -20.76 5.44 -17.96
N HIS A 140 -19.46 5.50 -17.68
CA HIS A 140 -18.76 4.50 -16.88
C HIS A 140 -18.19 5.13 -15.60
N ILE A 141 -18.29 4.41 -14.49
CA ILE A 141 -17.76 4.83 -13.19
C ILE A 141 -16.65 3.86 -12.79
N ALA A 142 -15.42 4.37 -12.69
CA ALA A 142 -14.27 3.60 -12.20
C ALA A 142 -14.12 3.80 -10.68
N ILE A 143 -14.12 2.69 -9.92
CA ILE A 143 -13.96 2.69 -8.46
C ILE A 143 -12.63 2.02 -8.11
N LEU A 144 -11.74 2.76 -7.45
CA LEU A 144 -10.46 2.26 -6.95
C LEU A 144 -10.61 1.87 -5.47
N ASP A 145 -10.91 0.60 -5.22
CA ASP A 145 -11.11 0.05 -3.87
C ASP A 145 -10.51 -1.37 -3.79
N SER A 146 -10.89 -2.13 -2.77
CA SER A 146 -10.52 -3.52 -2.48
C SER A 146 -11.14 -4.56 -3.42
N GLY A 147 -12.04 -4.15 -4.30
CA GLY A 147 -12.72 -5.03 -5.26
C GLY A 147 -14.24 -4.96 -5.14
N ILE A 148 -14.92 -5.87 -5.85
CA ILE A 148 -16.38 -5.98 -5.93
C ILE A 148 -16.77 -7.47 -5.88
N ASP A 149 -17.89 -7.79 -5.25
CA ASP A 149 -18.51 -9.11 -5.40
C ASP A 149 -19.20 -9.18 -6.77
N SER A 150 -18.48 -9.69 -7.76
CA SER A 150 -18.97 -9.80 -9.14
C SER A 150 -20.12 -10.81 -9.30
N ASN A 151 -20.39 -11.63 -8.28
CA ASN A 151 -21.46 -12.62 -8.32
C ASN A 151 -22.73 -12.14 -7.61
N HIS A 152 -22.75 -10.91 -7.09
CA HIS A 152 -23.92 -10.36 -6.42
C HIS A 152 -25.05 -10.07 -7.42
N PRO A 153 -26.28 -10.58 -7.21
CA PRO A 153 -27.38 -10.46 -8.17
C PRO A 153 -27.71 -9.00 -8.53
N ASP A 154 -27.67 -8.09 -7.56
CA ASP A 154 -27.97 -6.66 -7.80
C ASP A 154 -26.85 -5.89 -8.53
N LEU A 155 -25.66 -6.49 -8.67
CA LEU A 155 -24.50 -5.82 -9.28
C LEU A 155 -24.18 -6.33 -10.68
N GLN A 156 -24.53 -7.58 -10.99
CA GLN A 156 -24.13 -8.25 -12.24
C GLN A 156 -24.50 -7.48 -13.51
N ALA A 157 -25.69 -6.88 -13.55
CA ALA A 157 -26.14 -6.12 -14.71
C ALA A 157 -25.36 -4.81 -14.92
N ASN A 158 -24.61 -4.35 -13.91
CA ASN A 158 -23.92 -3.05 -13.88
C ASN A 158 -22.40 -3.19 -13.83
N LEU A 159 -21.84 -4.40 -14.02
CA LEU A 159 -20.40 -4.60 -14.03
C LEU A 159 -19.79 -4.04 -15.31
N GLY A 160 -18.76 -3.20 -15.14
CA GLY A 160 -17.89 -2.77 -16.23
C GLY A 160 -16.75 -3.75 -16.49
N GLU A 161 -15.84 -3.38 -17.38
CA GLU A 161 -14.66 -4.19 -17.76
C GLU A 161 -13.49 -4.12 -16.75
N GLY A 162 -13.72 -3.51 -15.58
CA GLY A 162 -12.70 -3.28 -14.56
C GLY A 162 -12.03 -4.58 -14.12
N ARG A 163 -10.71 -4.55 -13.95
CA ARG A 163 -9.92 -5.70 -13.49
C ARG A 163 -9.21 -5.40 -12.17
N PRO A 164 -9.09 -6.39 -11.26
CA PRO A 164 -8.23 -6.27 -10.09
C PRO A 164 -6.79 -5.96 -10.50
N SER A 165 -6.16 -4.99 -9.84
CA SER A 165 -4.78 -4.62 -10.12
C SER A 165 -3.77 -5.55 -9.43
N TYR A 166 -4.21 -6.45 -8.56
CA TYR A 166 -3.40 -7.46 -7.85
C TYR A 166 -3.99 -8.86 -8.05
N PRO A 167 -3.20 -9.93 -7.90
CA PRO A 167 -3.74 -11.28 -7.90
C PRO A 167 -4.78 -11.41 -6.80
N VAL A 168 -6.02 -11.68 -7.19
CA VAL A 168 -7.09 -11.97 -6.24
C VAL A 168 -6.90 -13.42 -5.81
N THR A 169 -6.31 -13.66 -4.64
CA THR A 169 -6.61 -14.89 -3.92
C THR A 169 -8.12 -14.85 -3.64
N PRO A 170 -8.89 -15.89 -3.99
CA PRO A 170 -10.32 -15.93 -3.69
C PRO A 170 -10.51 -15.70 -2.18
N VAL A 171 -10.89 -14.49 -1.80
CA VAL A 171 -11.45 -14.24 -0.48
C VAL A 171 -12.87 -14.77 -0.57
N ALA A 172 -13.17 -15.76 0.26
CA ALA A 172 -14.52 -16.25 0.45
C ALA A 172 -15.47 -15.04 0.63
N PRO A 173 -16.70 -15.10 0.07
CA PRO A 173 -17.62 -13.98 0.03
C PRO A 173 -17.70 -13.30 1.41
N ALA A 174 -17.69 -11.97 1.40
CA ALA A 174 -17.63 -11.15 2.60
C ALA A 174 -18.70 -11.60 3.61
N GLY A 175 -18.25 -12.35 4.62
CA GLY A 175 -19.15 -13.04 5.55
C GLY A 175 -18.45 -13.98 6.53
N THR A 176 -17.25 -14.50 6.21
CA THR A 176 -16.56 -15.44 7.11
C THR A 176 -15.16 -14.99 7.46
N THR A 177 -14.96 -14.71 8.75
CA THR A 177 -13.72 -14.33 9.41
C THR A 177 -12.61 -15.35 9.15
N THR A 178 -11.40 -14.91 8.79
CA THR A 178 -10.19 -15.63 9.15
C THR A 178 -9.11 -14.62 9.51
N THR A 179 -8.96 -14.41 10.82
CA THR A 179 -7.77 -13.82 11.42
C THR A 179 -6.66 -14.87 11.36
N THR A 180 -5.64 -14.66 10.51
CA THR A 180 -4.40 -15.44 10.60
C THR A 180 -3.31 -14.53 11.14
N THR A 181 -3.09 -14.63 12.45
CA THR A 181 -1.88 -14.17 13.12
C THR A 181 -0.86 -15.30 13.03
N GLU A 182 0.08 -15.23 12.09
CA GLU A 182 1.25 -16.11 12.13
C GLU A 182 2.34 -15.47 13.00
N ARG A 183 2.48 -16.01 14.21
CA ARG A 183 3.69 -15.90 15.02
C ARG A 183 4.43 -17.23 14.86
N THR A 184 5.43 -17.28 13.99
CA THR A 184 6.31 -18.44 13.86
C THR A 184 7.35 -18.42 14.98
N SER A 185 7.42 -19.50 15.74
CA SER A 185 8.56 -19.86 16.58
C SER A 185 8.76 -21.39 16.45
N PRO A 186 9.99 -21.89 16.28
CA PRO A 186 10.21 -23.26 15.83
C PRO A 186 10.23 -24.24 17.01
N ALA A 187 9.49 -25.36 16.90
CA ALA A 187 9.53 -26.44 17.86
C ALA A 187 10.29 -27.66 17.32
N SER A 188 11.15 -28.16 18.18
CA SER A 188 12.13 -29.24 18.10
C SER A 188 11.62 -30.57 17.54
N ARG A 189 12.50 -31.24 16.78
CA ARG A 189 12.40 -32.65 16.36
C ARG A 189 12.62 -33.60 17.53
N GLU A 190 11.78 -34.62 17.67
CA GLU A 190 12.11 -35.91 18.30
C GLU A 190 11.63 -37.07 17.39
N PRO A 191 12.35 -38.21 17.33
CA PRO A 191 12.06 -39.28 16.37
C PRO A 191 11.07 -40.34 16.91
N SER A 192 10.13 -40.72 16.05
CA SER A 192 9.12 -41.76 16.28
C SER A 192 9.71 -43.18 16.31
N ARG A 193 9.37 -43.92 17.37
CA ARG A 193 9.74 -45.32 17.63
C ARG A 193 8.72 -46.26 16.97
N THR A 194 9.14 -47.07 15.99
CA THR A 194 8.30 -48.06 15.31
C THR A 194 8.19 -49.34 16.14
N SER A 195 6.97 -49.73 16.53
CA SER A 195 6.68 -51.08 17.04
C SER A 195 6.33 -52.01 15.88
N ARG A 196 7.03 -53.15 15.80
CA ARG A 196 6.75 -54.24 14.86
C ARG A 196 6.16 -55.39 15.65
N VAL A 197 4.96 -55.81 15.29
CA VAL A 197 4.29 -57.01 15.79
C VAL A 197 4.89 -58.22 15.07
N SER A 198 5.26 -59.27 15.81
CA SER A 198 5.50 -60.61 15.26
C SER A 198 5.11 -61.67 16.28
N SER A 199 4.32 -62.63 15.81
CA SER A 199 3.74 -63.76 16.53
C SER A 199 4.77 -64.84 16.90
N ALA A 200 4.55 -65.48 18.07
CA ALA A 200 4.66 -66.92 18.34
C ALA A 200 3.99 -67.20 19.69
#